data_AF-A0A2E3Y9K5-F1
#
_entry.id   AF-A0A2E3Y9K5-F1
#
_cell.length_a   1.000
_cell.length_b   1.000
_cell.length_c   1.000
_cell.angle_alpha   90.00
_cell.angle_beta   90.00
_cell.angle_gamma   90.00
#
_symmetry.space_group_name_H-M   'P 1'
#
loop_
_entity.id
_entity.type
_entity.pdbx_description
1 polymer ?
#
loop_
_entity_poly.entity_id
_entity_poly.type
_entity_poly.pdbx_seq_one_letter_code
_entity_poly.pdbx_strand_id
1 'polypeptide(L)'
;MPTAARLQLLYDPDCDLCLQFQETVGGWDRQGTIERIPLDDASLAERLTADQLEAARAELTVIDRLGNHHHGIQALRRLTEALPALKRVSWAYR
;
A
#
# COMPACT_ATOMS: atom_id res chain seq x y z
N MET A 1 -2.59 13.73 18.03
CA MET A 1 -1.60 13.77 16.92
C MET A 1 -1.73 12.46 16.18
N PRO A 2 -2.03 12.43 14.88
CA PRO A 2 -2.10 11.18 14.15
C PRO A 2 -0.71 10.54 14.17
N THR A 3 -0.62 9.34 14.71
CA THR A 3 0.59 8.52 14.68
C THR A 3 0.92 8.31 13.21
N ALA A 4 2.00 8.93 12.72
CA ALA A 4 2.39 8.82 11.31
C ALA A 4 2.43 7.34 10.91
N ALA A 5 1.63 6.97 9.90
CA ALA A 5 1.60 5.61 9.41
C ALA A 5 2.99 5.16 8.98
N ARG A 6 3.30 3.88 9.17
CA ARG A 6 4.62 3.33 8.83
C ARG A 6 4.75 2.99 7.35
N LEU A 7 3.64 2.68 6.69
CA LEU A 7 3.57 2.43 5.26
C LEU A 7 2.35 3.14 4.70
N GLN A 8 2.48 3.69 3.50
CA GLN A 8 1.36 4.21 2.72
C GLN A 8 1.11 3.23 1.58
N LEU A 9 -0.04 2.56 1.59
CA LEU A 9 -0.51 1.69 0.52
C LEU A 9 -1.26 2.53 -0.50
N LEU A 10 -0.72 2.59 -1.72
CA LEU A 10 -1.41 3.20 -2.84
C LEU A 10 -2.35 2.16 -3.49
N TYR A 11 -3.55 2.58 -3.83
CA TYR A 11 -4.51 1.71 -4.51
C TYR A 11 -5.32 2.48 -5.56
N ASP A 12 -5.67 1.82 -6.65
CA ASP A 12 -6.55 2.38 -7.66
C ASP A 12 -8.02 2.24 -7.23
N PRO A 13 -8.78 3.34 -7.06
CA PRO A 13 -10.20 3.26 -6.68
C PRO A 13 -11.09 2.69 -7.79
N ASP A 14 -10.62 2.66 -9.04
CA ASP A 14 -11.37 2.12 -10.18
C ASP A 14 -11.08 0.62 -10.41
N CYS A 15 -10.26 -0.02 -9.56
CA CYS A 15 -9.91 -1.43 -9.66
C CYS A 15 -10.48 -2.24 -8.50
N ASP A 16 -11.46 -3.13 -8.78
CA ASP A 16 -12.11 -3.99 -7.79
C ASP A 16 -11.12 -4.82 -6.97
N LEU A 17 -10.07 -5.35 -7.62
CA LEU A 17 -9.03 -6.13 -6.94
C LEU A 17 -8.23 -5.24 -5.96
N CYS A 18 -7.91 -4.01 -6.35
CA CYS A 18 -7.21 -3.05 -5.49
C CYS A 18 -8.07 -2.66 -4.29
N LEU A 19 -9.37 -2.42 -4.51
CA LEU A 19 -10.34 -2.14 -3.45
C LEU A 19 -10.42 -3.30 -2.46
N GLN A 20 -10.63 -4.52 -2.93
CA GLN A 20 -10.72 -5.69 -2.06
C GLN A 20 -9.42 -5.92 -1.27
N PHE A 21 -8.26 -5.73 -1.91
CA PHE A 21 -6.96 -5.88 -1.28
C PHE A 21 -6.76 -4.84 -0.15
N GLN A 22 -7.03 -3.56 -0.41
CA GLN A 22 -6.86 -2.52 0.62
C GLN A 22 -7.83 -2.71 1.80
N GLU A 23 -9.06 -3.19 1.56
CA GLU A 23 -10.00 -3.51 2.64
C GLU A 23 -9.48 -4.66 3.51
N THR A 24 -8.98 -5.71 2.85
CA THR A 24 -8.38 -6.87 3.53
C THR A 24 -7.18 -6.44 4.40
N VAL A 25 -6.29 -5.60 3.84
CA VAL A 25 -5.17 -5.00 4.57
C VAL A 25 -5.67 -4.18 5.77
N GLY A 26 -6.71 -3.37 5.59
CA GLY A 26 -7.34 -2.60 6.67
C GLY A 26 -7.93 -3.47 7.78
N GLY A 27 -8.53 -4.61 7.43
CA GLY A 27 -9.02 -5.58 8.42
C GLY A 27 -7.91 -6.24 9.24
N TRP A 28 -6.69 -6.31 8.71
CA TRP A 28 -5.51 -6.85 9.39
C TRP A 28 -4.71 -5.79 10.15
N ASP A 29 -4.76 -4.53 9.75
CA ASP A 29 -4.03 -3.42 10.36
C ASP A 29 -4.69 -2.91 11.66
N ARG A 30 -4.65 -3.74 12.70
CA ARG A 30 -5.18 -3.40 14.04
C ARG A 30 -4.45 -2.26 14.73
N GLN A 31 -3.26 -1.88 14.25
CA GLN A 31 -2.39 -0.89 14.88
C GLN A 31 -2.38 0.45 14.13
N GLY A 32 -3.11 0.59 13.02
CA GLY A 32 -3.10 1.81 12.20
C GLY A 32 -1.71 2.10 11.62
N THR A 33 -0.97 1.05 11.29
CA THR A 33 0.39 1.15 10.75
C THR A 33 0.44 1.37 9.25
N ILE A 34 -0.69 1.15 8.56
CA ILE A 34 -0.83 1.32 7.12
C ILE A 34 -1.87 2.39 6.84
N GLU A 35 -1.41 3.47 6.23
CA GLU A 35 -2.27 4.46 5.62
C GLU A 35 -2.63 3.99 4.21
N ARG A 36 -3.91 4.05 3.85
CA ARG A 36 -4.39 3.62 2.53
C ARG A 36 -4.79 4.87 1.77
N ILE A 37 -4.12 5.14 0.65
CA ILE A 37 -4.30 6.37 -0.11
C ILE A 37 -4.77 5.98 -1.52
N PRO A 38 -5.93 6.47 -1.98
CA PRO A 38 -6.38 6.20 -3.33
C PRO A 38 -5.53 7.02 -4.33
N LEU A 39 -5.32 6.49 -5.53
CA LEU A 39 -4.47 7.11 -6.54
C LEU A 39 -5.04 8.40 -7.15
N ASP A 40 -6.34 8.67 -6.95
CA ASP A 40 -7.00 9.91 -7.33
C ASP A 40 -6.88 11.02 -6.25
N ASP A 41 -6.23 10.73 -5.11
CA ASP A 41 -6.00 11.71 -4.06
C ASP A 41 -5.11 12.85 -4.58
N ALA A 42 -5.63 14.08 -4.47
CA ALA A 42 -4.95 15.28 -4.96
C ALA A 42 -3.56 15.49 -4.35
N SER A 43 -3.33 15.00 -3.12
CA SER A 43 -2.02 15.12 -2.46
C SER A 43 -0.94 14.26 -3.09
N LEU A 44 -1.30 13.18 -3.82
CA LEU A 44 -0.34 12.37 -4.54
C LEU A 44 0.13 13.07 -5.81
N ALA A 45 -0.75 13.80 -6.50
CA ALA A 45 -0.39 14.57 -7.70
C ALA A 45 0.62 15.68 -7.40
N GLU A 46 0.64 16.20 -6.17
CA GLU A 46 1.61 17.20 -5.73
C GLU A 46 2.97 16.59 -5.34
N ARG A 47 3.00 15.30 -5.01
CA ARG A 47 4.16 14.62 -4.41
C ARG A 47 4.85 13.64 -5.35
N LEU A 48 4.11 13.11 -6.33
CA LEU A 48 4.55 12.04 -7.23
C LEU A 48 4.60 12.53 -8.67
N THR A 49 5.57 12.00 -9.42
CA THR A 49 5.62 12.20 -10.87
C THR A 49 4.54 11.37 -11.57
N ALA A 50 4.23 11.73 -12.82
CA ALA A 50 3.34 10.93 -13.65
C ALA A 50 3.82 9.47 -13.77
N ASP A 51 5.12 9.25 -13.99
CA ASP A 51 5.69 7.90 -14.08
C ASP A 51 5.51 7.10 -12.78
N GLN A 52 5.60 7.74 -11.62
CA GLN A 52 5.39 7.09 -10.33
C GLN A 52 3.91 6.72 -10.11
N LEU A 53 2.98 7.57 -10.55
CA LEU A 53 1.55 7.28 -10.52
C LEU A 53 1.20 6.13 -11.46
N GLU A 54 1.73 6.14 -12.68
CA GLU A 54 1.52 5.06 -13.65
C GLU A 54 2.10 3.73 -13.14
N ALA A 55 3.29 3.74 -12.55
CA ALA A 55 3.85 2.55 -11.90
C ALA A 55 2.94 2.05 -10.76
N ALA A 56 2.35 2.96 -9.97
CA ALA A 56 1.44 2.61 -8.90
C ALA A 56 0.08 2.08 -9.36
N ARG A 57 -0.35 2.43 -10.58
CA ARG A 57 -1.50 1.82 -11.26
C ARG A 57 -1.18 0.44 -11.82
N ALA A 58 0.02 0.27 -12.37
CA ALA A 58 0.45 -0.97 -13.01
C ALA A 58 0.69 -2.10 -11.99
N GLU A 59 1.22 -1.78 -10.81
CA GLU A 59 1.53 -2.76 -9.78
C GLU A 59 1.35 -2.24 -8.35
N LEU A 60 1.14 -3.19 -7.44
CA LEU A 60 0.99 -2.92 -6.01
C LEU A 60 2.14 -2.02 -5.51
N THR A 61 1.80 -0.85 -4.97
CA THR A 61 2.81 0.12 -4.56
C THR A 61 2.62 0.54 -3.11
N VAL A 62 3.72 0.57 -2.37
CA VAL A 62 3.75 1.12 -1.01
C VAL A 62 4.91 2.10 -0.86
N ILE A 63 4.67 3.16 -0.10
CA ILE A 63 5.68 4.15 0.26
C ILE A 63 6.06 3.94 1.73
N ASP A 64 7.34 3.77 2.02
CA ASP A 64 7.82 3.65 3.39
C ASP A 64 8.02 5.01 4.09
N ARG A 65 8.32 4.99 5.40
CA ARG A 65 8.55 6.21 6.20
C ARG A 65 9.68 7.11 5.68
N LEU A 66 10.59 6.58 4.86
CA LEU A 66 11.68 7.35 4.28
C LEU A 66 11.30 7.93 2.91
N GLY A 67 10.08 7.67 2.43
CA GLY A 67 9.62 8.07 1.11
C GLY A 67 10.06 7.14 -0.01
N ASN A 68 10.61 5.95 0.30
CA ASN A 68 10.99 5.01 -0.76
C ASN A 68 9.76 4.31 -1.31
N HIS A 69 9.69 4.24 -2.63
CA HIS A 69 8.66 3.51 -3.36
C HIS A 69 9.08 2.05 -3.51
N HIS A 70 8.21 1.16 -3.06
CA HIS A 70 8.34 -0.29 -3.26
C HIS A 70 7.18 -0.74 -4.12
N HIS A 71 7.49 -1.59 -5.09
CA HIS A 71 6.52 -2.03 -6.10
C HIS A 71 6.41 -3.57 -6.11
N GLY A 72 5.26 -4.08 -6.51
CA GLY A 72 4.97 -5.49 -6.73
C GLY A 72 5.34 -6.37 -5.52
N ILE A 73 6.26 -7.31 -5.74
CA ILE A 73 6.71 -8.25 -4.68
C ILE A 73 7.42 -7.52 -3.54
N GLN A 74 8.16 -6.44 -3.82
CA GLN A 74 8.82 -5.66 -2.75
C GLN A 74 7.78 -4.96 -1.88
N ALA A 75 6.72 -4.43 -2.50
CA ALA A 75 5.62 -3.83 -1.77
C ALA A 75 4.93 -4.84 -0.85
N LEU A 76 4.62 -6.03 -1.38
CA LEU A 76 4.04 -7.13 -0.62
C LEU A 76 4.94 -7.55 0.54
N ARG A 77 6.25 -7.66 0.32
CA ARG A 77 7.22 -7.96 1.38
C ARG A 77 7.12 -6.95 2.52
N ARG A 78 7.11 -5.64 2.22
CA ARG A 78 6.98 -4.59 3.24
C ARG A 78 5.64 -4.66 3.98
N LEU A 79 4.54 -4.94 3.28
CA LEU A 79 3.24 -5.16 3.93
C LEU A 79 3.26 -6.35 4.90
N THR A 80 3.87 -7.48 4.53
CA THR A 80 3.97 -8.66 5.40
C THR A 80 4.92 -8.47 6.59
N GLU A 81 5.91 -7.58 6.47
CA GLU A 81 6.77 -7.17 7.59
C GLU A 81 6.03 -6.29 8.60
N ALA A 82 5.17 -5.38 8.09
CA ALA A 82 4.35 -4.50 8.93
C ALA A 82 3.13 -5.20 9.55
N LEU A 83 2.55 -6.19 8.85
CA LEU A 83 1.39 -6.94 9.27
C LEU A 83 1.74 -8.41 9.53
N PRO A 84 2.01 -8.81 10.79
CA PRO A 84 2.32 -10.19 11.13
C PRO A 84 1.19 -11.18 10.78
N ALA A 85 -0.06 -10.70 10.74
CA ALA A 85 -1.23 -11.48 10.32
C ALA A 85 -1.13 -11.91 8.84
N LEU A 86 -0.54 -11.07 7.98
CA LEU A 86 -0.34 -11.32 6.55
C LEU A 86 0.71 -12.41 6.29
N LYS A 87 1.69 -12.60 7.19
CA LYS A 87 2.66 -13.71 7.09
C LYS A 87 2.01 -15.09 7.09
N ARG A 88 0.81 -15.23 7.63
CA ARG A 88 0.10 -16.53 7.64
C ARG A 88 -0.52 -16.86 6.28
N VAL A 89 -0.82 -15.85 5.46
CA VAL A 89 -1.35 -16.01 4.10
C VAL A 89 -0.27 -15.94 3.02
N SER A 90 0.97 -15.53 3.34
CA SER A 90 2.09 -15.54 2.39
C SER A 90 2.49 -16.96 1.90
N TRP A 91 2.02 -18.02 2.55
CA TRP A 91 2.14 -19.40 2.04
C TRP A 91 1.31 -19.64 0.78
N ALA A 92 0.20 -18.91 0.58
CA ALA A 92 -0.71 -19.12 -0.55
C ALA A 92 -0.17 -18.58 -1.90
N TYR A 93 0.95 -17.86 -1.89
CA TYR A 93 1.58 -17.25 -3.07
C TYR A 93 2.93 -17.92 -3.42
N ARG A 94 3.13 -19.18 -3.04
CA ARG A 94 4.36 -19.95 -3.29
C ARG A 94 4.28 -20.76 -4.58
#